data_AF-A0A378UXU8-F1
#
_entry.id   AF-A0A378UXU8-F1
#
_cell.length_a   1.000
_cell.length_b   1.000
_cell.length_c   1.000
_cell.angle_alpha   90.00
_cell.angle_beta   90.00
_cell.angle_gamma   90.00
#
_symmetry.space_group_name_H-M   'P 1'
#
loop_
_entity.id
_entity.type
_entity.pdbx_description
1 polymer ?
#
loop_
_entity_poly.entity_id
_entity_poly.type
_entity_poly.pdbx_seq_one_letter_code
_entity_poly.pdbx_strand_id
1 'polypeptide(L)'
;MGGPTPGLIVRGGAVVAATVAAAWALAYPHNPVAGAATRALADCAAVITLGLATVPLLESDRYRAELGRRAAGPLGLAAAVWLVTEIVRLTVEAAQTAGVGFWQIGIRTLTDFCLYTTAGRSGLVGVAAALAVAAVAVLAPRGATTTVAAVGLAAVGMAARTLAGHLAESPVGGMAVAVHGLAAGVWCGVLAALVLTVTHRGQWARVLPRFSQLSLWCVGVLLAAGVAGAAIKLDSPRNCGRPAMAGCWRPRWS
;
A
#
# COMPACT_ATOMS: atom_id res chain seq x y z
N MET A 1 -33.98 -20.83 4.50
CA MET A 1 -33.06 -20.07 5.37
C MET A 1 -31.80 -19.76 4.57
N GLY A 2 -31.65 -18.54 4.09
CA GLY A 2 -30.47 -18.13 3.33
C GLY A 2 -29.32 -17.82 4.28
N GLY A 3 -28.30 -18.67 4.31
CA GLY A 3 -27.06 -18.37 5.05
C GLY A 3 -26.42 -17.08 4.54
N PRO A 4 -25.67 -16.35 5.38
CA PRO A 4 -24.96 -15.15 4.96
C PRO A 4 -24.08 -15.48 3.76
N THR A 5 -24.19 -14.68 2.70
CA THR A 5 -23.36 -14.88 1.51
C THR A 5 -21.89 -14.75 1.91
N PRO A 6 -20.98 -15.60 1.39
CA PRO A 6 -19.58 -15.61 1.80
C PRO A 6 -18.89 -14.24 1.67
N GLY A 7 -19.37 -13.38 0.75
CA GLY A 7 -18.92 -11.99 0.64
C GLY A 7 -19.22 -11.13 1.87
N LEU A 8 -20.31 -11.38 2.59
CA LEU A 8 -20.66 -10.65 3.82
C LEU A 8 -19.74 -11.04 4.99
N ILE A 9 -19.37 -12.31 5.08
CA ILE A 9 -18.49 -12.85 6.12
C ILE A 9 -17.08 -12.29 5.96
N VAL A 10 -16.55 -12.27 4.74
CA VAL A 10 -15.20 -11.73 4.46
C VAL A 10 -15.16 -10.20 4.65
N ARG A 11 -16.22 -9.49 4.24
CA ARG A 11 -16.36 -8.05 4.48
C ARG A 11 -16.42 -7.71 5.97
N GLY A 12 -17.19 -8.48 6.75
CA GLY A 12 -17.27 -8.32 8.20
C GLY A 12 -15.94 -8.63 8.89
N GLY A 13 -15.26 -9.71 8.48
CA GLY A 13 -13.97 -10.11 9.04
C GLY A 13 -12.87 -9.07 8.84
N ALA A 14 -12.79 -8.44 7.65
CA ALA A 14 -11.83 -7.38 7.39
C ALA A 14 -12.05 -6.13 8.26
N VAL A 15 -13.31 -5.74 8.47
CA VAL A 15 -13.68 -4.61 9.34
C VAL A 15 -13.37 -4.92 10.80
N VAL A 16 -13.68 -6.14 11.26
CA VAL A 16 -13.39 -6.59 12.63
C VAL A 16 -11.88 -6.66 12.87
N ALA A 17 -11.10 -7.23 11.94
CA ALA A 17 -9.65 -7.29 12.08
C ALA A 17 -9.02 -5.88 12.10
N ALA A 18 -9.48 -4.98 11.24
CA ALA A 18 -9.02 -3.59 11.21
C ALA A 18 -9.36 -2.84 12.52
N THR A 19 -10.57 -3.02 13.05
CA THR A 19 -10.99 -2.38 14.32
C THR A 19 -10.29 -2.98 15.54
N VAL A 20 -10.06 -4.29 15.58
CA VAL A 20 -9.30 -4.96 16.66
C VAL A 20 -7.85 -4.50 16.67
N ALA A 21 -7.21 -4.42 15.50
CA ALA A 21 -5.83 -3.96 15.42
C ALA A 21 -5.68 -2.46 15.68
N ALA A 22 -6.66 -1.65 15.24
CA ALA A 22 -6.73 -0.25 15.64
C ALA A 22 -6.86 -0.14 17.17
N ALA A 23 -7.81 -0.85 17.79
CA ALA A 23 -7.97 -0.85 19.24
C ALA A 23 -6.69 -1.28 19.98
N TRP A 24 -5.97 -2.29 19.48
CA TRP A 24 -4.71 -2.75 20.04
C TRP A 24 -3.57 -1.72 19.91
N ALA A 25 -3.43 -1.08 18.75
CA ALA A 25 -2.41 -0.06 18.53
C ALA A 25 -2.66 1.21 19.35
N LEU A 26 -3.94 1.54 19.56
CA LEU A 26 -4.35 2.63 20.42
C LEU A 26 -4.12 2.33 21.91
N ALA A 27 -4.28 1.07 22.32
CA ALA A 27 -4.03 0.63 23.69
C ALA A 27 -2.53 0.55 24.03
N TYR A 28 -1.67 0.17 23.06
CA TYR A 28 -0.23 -0.02 23.28
C TYR A 28 0.64 0.68 22.22
N PRO A 29 0.67 2.02 22.19
CA PRO A 29 1.35 2.79 21.15
C PRO A 29 2.88 2.61 21.14
N HIS A 30 3.48 2.17 22.24
CA HIS A 30 4.92 1.92 22.35
C HIS A 30 5.33 0.48 22.00
N ASN A 31 4.37 -0.39 21.66
CA ASN A 31 4.67 -1.76 21.28
C ASN A 31 5.10 -1.82 19.80
N PRO A 32 6.33 -2.22 19.48
CA PRO A 32 6.81 -2.31 18.10
C PRO A 32 5.97 -3.27 17.24
N VAL A 33 5.39 -4.31 17.85
CA VAL A 33 4.51 -5.27 17.17
C VAL A 33 3.21 -4.60 16.72
N ALA A 34 2.66 -3.69 17.54
CA ALA A 34 1.42 -3.00 17.22
C ALA A 34 1.59 -2.02 16.04
N GLY A 35 2.71 -1.29 15.99
CA GLY A 35 3.06 -0.43 14.86
C GLY A 35 3.32 -1.22 13.56
N ALA A 36 3.99 -2.38 13.66
CA ALA A 36 4.18 -3.26 12.51
C ALA A 36 2.84 -3.84 12.00
N ALA A 37 1.94 -4.23 12.91
CA ALA A 37 0.63 -4.77 12.57
C ALA A 37 -0.28 -3.75 11.89
N THR A 38 -0.34 -2.50 12.37
CA THR A 38 -1.13 -1.44 11.73
C THR A 38 -0.60 -1.11 10.34
N ARG A 39 0.72 -1.07 10.18
CA ARG A 39 1.35 -0.89 8.88
C ARG A 39 1.02 -2.03 7.92
N ALA A 40 1.16 -3.28 8.37
CA ALA A 40 0.82 -4.45 7.57
C ALA A 40 -0.65 -4.43 7.13
N LEU A 41 -1.57 -4.03 8.02
CA LEU A 41 -2.99 -3.89 7.68
C LEU A 41 -3.26 -2.78 6.67
N ALA A 42 -2.62 -1.62 6.83
CA ALA A 42 -2.74 -0.52 5.88
C ALA A 42 -2.20 -0.91 4.50
N ASP A 43 -1.09 -1.67 4.46
CA ASP A 43 -0.50 -2.19 3.22
C ASP A 43 -1.42 -3.26 2.59
N CYS A 44 -1.94 -4.21 3.38
CA CYS A 44 -2.91 -5.20 2.89
C CYS A 44 -4.19 -4.55 2.35
N ALA A 45 -4.73 -3.55 3.05
CA ALA A 45 -5.93 -2.83 2.61
C ALA A 45 -5.68 -2.06 1.31
N ALA A 46 -4.52 -1.42 1.17
CA ALA A 46 -4.13 -0.74 -0.06
C ALA A 46 -3.95 -1.72 -1.23
N VAL A 47 -3.30 -2.86 -1.00
CA VAL A 47 -3.13 -3.94 -2.00
C VAL A 47 -4.47 -4.50 -2.46
N ILE A 48 -5.40 -4.78 -1.55
CA ILE A 48 -6.76 -5.24 -1.89
C ILE A 48 -7.51 -4.16 -2.68
N THR A 49 -7.39 -2.90 -2.29
CA THR A 49 -8.02 -1.76 -2.99
C THR A 49 -7.49 -1.63 -4.42
N LEU A 50 -6.17 -1.69 -4.61
CA LEU A 50 -5.54 -1.68 -5.93
C LEU A 50 -6.01 -2.85 -6.79
N GLY A 51 -6.07 -4.05 -6.20
CA GLY A 51 -6.57 -5.24 -6.86
C GLY A 51 -8.02 -5.09 -7.35
N LEU A 52 -8.91 -4.63 -6.46
CA LEU A 52 -10.32 -4.41 -6.77
C LEU A 52 -10.52 -3.32 -7.83
N ALA A 53 -9.67 -2.28 -7.85
CA ALA A 53 -9.67 -1.26 -8.89
C ALA A 53 -9.17 -1.81 -10.23
N THR A 54 -8.23 -2.77 -10.21
CA THR A 54 -7.59 -3.34 -11.40
C THR A 54 -8.42 -4.44 -12.06
N VAL A 55 -9.15 -5.25 -11.29
CA VAL A 55 -9.90 -6.42 -11.77
C VAL A 55 -10.82 -6.15 -12.98
N PRO A 56 -11.57 -5.03 -13.06
CA PRO A 56 -12.38 -4.73 -14.24
C PRO A 56 -11.58 -4.62 -15.53
N LEU A 57 -10.28 -4.27 -15.47
CA LEU A 57 -9.41 -4.17 -16.64
C LEU A 57 -9.00 -5.52 -17.23
N LEU A 58 -9.16 -6.62 -16.47
CA LEU A 58 -8.92 -7.98 -16.98
C LEU A 58 -10.02 -8.49 -17.91
N GLU A 59 -11.21 -7.91 -17.81
CA GLU A 59 -12.35 -8.28 -18.65
C GLU A 59 -12.44 -7.45 -19.93
N SER A 60 -13.15 -8.02 -20.89
CA SER A 60 -13.44 -7.39 -22.18
C SER A 60 -14.36 -6.17 -21.99
N ASP A 61 -14.31 -5.18 -22.90
CA ASP A 61 -15.12 -3.95 -22.82
C ASP A 61 -16.61 -4.21 -22.55
N ARG A 62 -17.16 -5.26 -23.17
CA ARG A 62 -18.56 -5.70 -23.00
C ARG A 62 -18.91 -6.13 -21.56
N TYR A 63 -17.97 -6.74 -20.82
CA TYR A 63 -18.20 -7.28 -19.47
C TYR A 63 -17.59 -6.41 -18.37
N ARG A 64 -16.71 -5.46 -18.73
CA ARG A 64 -16.02 -4.56 -17.79
C ARG A 64 -16.98 -3.75 -16.93
N ALA A 65 -18.06 -3.22 -17.51
CA ALA A 65 -19.03 -2.42 -16.77
C ALA A 65 -19.78 -3.25 -15.70
N GLU A 66 -20.14 -4.49 -16.02
CA GLU A 66 -20.81 -5.40 -15.08
C GLU A 66 -19.87 -5.80 -13.94
N LEU A 67 -18.63 -6.18 -14.25
CA LEU A 67 -17.65 -6.52 -13.23
C LEU A 67 -17.28 -5.30 -12.36
N GLY A 68 -17.18 -4.12 -12.97
CA GLY A 68 -16.97 -2.85 -12.27
C GLY A 68 -18.14 -2.46 -11.34
N ARG A 69 -19.38 -2.86 -11.65
CA ARG A 69 -20.52 -2.71 -10.72
C ARG A 69 -20.41 -3.66 -9.53
N ARG A 70 -20.01 -4.92 -9.75
CA ARG A 70 -19.83 -5.90 -8.67
C ARG A 70 -18.65 -5.57 -7.75
N ALA A 71 -17.55 -5.09 -8.32
CA ALA A 71 -16.35 -4.70 -7.59
C ALA A 71 -16.51 -3.39 -6.78
N ALA A 72 -17.56 -2.62 -7.03
CA ALA A 72 -17.83 -1.33 -6.40
C ALA A 72 -17.96 -1.36 -4.88
N GLY A 73 -18.87 -2.21 -4.39
CA GLY A 73 -19.12 -2.34 -2.96
C GLY A 73 -17.89 -2.82 -2.20
N PRO A 74 -17.20 -3.90 -2.66
CA PRO A 74 -15.93 -4.31 -2.09
C PRO A 74 -14.87 -3.21 -2.16
N LEU A 75 -14.76 -2.47 -3.28
CA LEU A 75 -13.77 -1.41 -3.46
C LEU A 75 -13.99 -0.26 -2.48
N GLY A 76 -15.23 0.21 -2.32
CA GLY A 76 -15.57 1.26 -1.37
C GLY A 76 -15.26 0.86 0.07
N LEU A 77 -15.56 -0.39 0.45
CA LEU A 77 -15.24 -0.90 1.78
C LEU A 77 -13.72 -1.02 1.99
N ALA A 78 -12.99 -1.58 1.01
CA ALA A 78 -11.54 -1.71 1.09
C ALA A 78 -10.84 -0.34 1.17
N ALA A 79 -11.32 0.64 0.39
CA ALA A 79 -10.82 2.01 0.45
C ALA A 79 -11.13 2.70 1.79
N ALA A 80 -12.30 2.44 2.38
CA ALA A 80 -12.64 2.95 3.71
C ALA A 80 -11.77 2.32 4.81
N VAL A 81 -11.56 0.99 4.76
CA VAL A 81 -10.64 0.30 5.67
C VAL A 81 -9.22 0.85 5.52
N TRP A 82 -8.75 0.98 4.27
CA TRP A 82 -7.45 1.58 3.98
C TRP A 82 -7.33 2.97 4.59
N LEU A 83 -8.31 3.85 4.36
CA LEU A 83 -8.34 5.19 4.93
C LEU A 83 -8.23 5.19 6.46
N VAL A 84 -9.06 4.39 7.15
CA VAL A 84 -9.05 4.31 8.61
C VAL A 84 -7.69 3.81 9.12
N THR A 85 -7.16 2.73 8.52
CA THR A 85 -5.85 2.19 8.92
C THR A 85 -4.71 3.18 8.67
N GLU A 86 -4.78 3.99 7.61
CA GLU A 86 -3.77 5.01 7.32
C GLU A 86 -3.80 6.17 8.33
N ILE A 87 -5.00 6.61 8.74
CA ILE A 87 -5.18 7.63 9.77
C ILE A 87 -4.65 7.12 11.13
N VAL A 88 -5.00 5.89 11.50
CA VAL A 88 -4.50 5.26 12.75
C VAL A 88 -2.98 5.16 12.71
N ARG A 89 -2.40 4.72 11.57
CA ARG A 89 -0.95 4.63 11.42
C ARG A 89 -0.27 6.00 11.56
N LEU A 90 -0.77 7.03 10.87
CA LEU A 90 -0.24 8.39 10.95
C LEU A 90 -0.27 8.96 12.37
N THR A 91 -1.37 8.74 13.10
CA THR A 91 -1.52 9.23 14.47
C THR A 91 -0.59 8.50 15.45
N VAL A 92 -0.40 7.19 15.28
CA VAL A 92 0.58 6.42 16.06
C VAL A 92 2.02 6.87 15.76
N GLU A 93 2.40 7.03 14.49
CA GLU A 93 3.73 7.53 14.10
C GLU A 93 4.00 8.94 14.66
N ALA A 94 3.00 9.82 14.61
CA ALA A 94 3.09 11.17 15.17
C ALA A 94 3.26 11.15 16.70
N ALA A 95 2.50 10.32 17.42
CA ALA A 95 2.60 10.16 18.87
C ALA A 95 3.98 9.65 19.29
N GLN A 96 4.49 8.63 18.59
CA GLN A 96 5.83 8.08 18.81
C GLN A 96 6.92 9.11 18.56
N THR A 97 6.81 9.89 17.48
CA THR A 97 7.79 10.94 17.14
C THR A 97 7.81 12.06 18.18
N ALA A 98 6.65 12.38 18.76
CA ALA A 98 6.53 13.38 19.81
C ALA A 98 6.83 12.84 21.22
N GLY A 99 7.01 11.52 21.39
CA GLY A 99 7.26 10.88 22.69
C GLY A 99 6.07 10.98 23.66
N VAL A 100 4.84 11.10 23.17
CA VAL A 100 3.62 11.25 23.99
C VAL A 100 2.69 10.06 23.84
N GLY A 101 1.81 9.85 24.82
CA GLY A 101 0.75 8.84 24.71
C GLY A 101 -0.25 9.20 23.61
N PHE A 102 -0.87 8.20 22.97
CA PHE A 102 -1.87 8.41 21.91
C PHE A 102 -2.99 9.37 22.34
N TRP A 103 -3.50 9.22 23.58
CA TRP A 103 -4.57 10.07 24.12
C TRP A 103 -4.15 11.52 24.43
N GLN A 104 -2.86 11.81 24.40
CA GLN A 104 -2.29 13.12 24.67
C GLN A 104 -1.91 13.85 23.39
N ILE A 105 -2.08 13.22 22.22
CA ILE A 105 -1.71 13.85 20.96
C ILE A 105 -2.70 14.98 20.63
N GLY A 106 -2.19 16.20 20.61
CA GLY A 106 -2.96 17.37 20.19
C GLY A 106 -3.03 17.46 18.67
N ILE A 107 -4.08 18.11 18.16
CA ILE A 107 -4.25 18.38 16.72
C ILE A 107 -3.02 19.10 16.13
N ARG A 108 -2.42 20.01 16.90
CA ARG A 108 -1.21 20.77 16.51
C ARG A 108 0.00 19.86 16.30
N THR A 109 0.25 18.94 17.23
CA THR A 109 1.36 17.97 17.12
C THR A 109 1.20 17.09 15.89
N LEU A 110 -0.03 16.63 15.62
CA LEU A 110 -0.35 15.86 14.44
C LEU A 110 -0.14 16.68 13.15
N THR A 111 -0.60 17.93 13.10
CA THR A 111 -0.38 18.79 11.93
C THR A 111 1.09 19.10 11.72
N ASP A 112 1.84 19.35 12.79
CA ASP A 112 3.28 19.63 12.70
C ASP A 112 4.02 18.41 12.13
N PHE A 113 3.70 17.21 12.64
CA PHE A 113 4.25 15.97 12.09
C PHE A 113 3.89 15.81 10.61
N CYS A 114 2.62 15.98 10.25
CA CYS A 114 2.14 15.81 8.88
C CYS A 114 2.75 16.79 7.87
N LEU A 115 3.04 18.03 8.28
CA LEU A 115 3.52 19.08 7.38
C LEU A 115 5.04 19.19 7.35
N TYR A 116 5.71 18.98 8.49
CA TYR A 116 7.16 19.22 8.61
C TYR A 116 8.00 17.96 8.51
N THR A 117 7.41 16.76 8.54
CA THR A 117 8.15 15.50 8.34
C THR A 117 7.90 14.90 6.96
N THR A 118 8.91 14.19 6.42
CA THR A 118 8.76 13.42 5.18
C THR A 118 7.80 12.25 5.36
N ALA A 119 7.87 11.57 6.50
CA ALA A 119 6.96 10.47 6.86
C ALA A 119 5.50 10.93 6.88
N GLY A 120 5.21 12.03 7.59
CA GLY A 120 3.87 12.60 7.68
C GLY A 120 3.30 13.01 6.32
N ARG A 121 4.06 13.74 5.49
CA ARG A 121 3.64 14.11 4.14
C ARG A 121 3.35 12.90 3.25
N SER A 122 4.17 11.85 3.37
CA SER A 122 3.95 10.62 2.60
C SER A 122 2.67 9.88 3.00
N GLY A 123 2.35 9.85 4.30
CA GLY A 123 1.10 9.29 4.78
C GLY A 123 -0.11 10.14 4.39
N LEU A 124 0.02 11.49 4.33
CA LEU A 124 -1.04 12.35 3.80
C LEU A 124 -1.37 12.02 2.34
N VAL A 125 -0.37 11.70 1.51
CA VAL A 125 -0.61 11.23 0.13
C VAL A 125 -1.37 9.90 0.14
N GLY A 126 -1.05 8.98 1.06
CA GLY A 126 -1.81 7.75 1.27
C GLY A 126 -3.27 7.98 1.66
N VAL A 127 -3.52 8.89 2.62
CA VAL A 127 -4.87 9.28 3.07
C VAL A 127 -5.65 9.92 1.92
N ALA A 128 -5.04 10.86 1.20
CA ALA A 128 -5.67 11.53 0.06
C ALA A 128 -6.02 10.54 -1.07
N ALA A 129 -5.11 9.60 -1.37
CA ALA A 129 -5.35 8.55 -2.33
C ALA A 129 -6.51 7.64 -1.91
N ALA A 130 -6.54 7.19 -0.65
CA ALA A 130 -7.63 6.35 -0.12
C ALA A 130 -8.99 7.07 -0.19
N LEU A 131 -9.03 8.35 0.21
CA LEU A 131 -10.22 9.20 0.10
C LEU A 131 -10.67 9.35 -1.36
N ALA A 132 -9.75 9.63 -2.28
CA ALA A 132 -10.06 9.79 -3.68
C ALA A 132 -10.60 8.50 -4.30
N VAL A 133 -10.01 7.34 -3.98
CA VAL A 133 -10.51 6.04 -4.44
C VAL A 133 -11.89 5.73 -3.85
N ALA A 134 -12.12 6.02 -2.56
CA ALA A 134 -13.44 5.87 -1.93
C ALA A 134 -14.49 6.77 -2.62
N ALA A 135 -14.14 8.03 -2.91
CA ALA A 135 -15.00 8.96 -3.63
C ALA A 135 -15.30 8.46 -5.05
N VAL A 136 -14.30 7.98 -5.80
CA VAL A 136 -14.51 7.38 -7.13
C VAL A 136 -15.40 6.13 -7.04
N ALA A 137 -15.22 5.30 -6.01
CA ALA A 137 -16.03 4.10 -5.81
C ALA A 137 -17.52 4.43 -5.57
N VAL A 138 -17.81 5.53 -4.85
CA VAL A 138 -19.18 5.91 -4.46
C VAL A 138 -19.85 6.84 -5.48
N LEU A 139 -19.13 7.83 -5.99
CA LEU A 139 -19.70 8.99 -6.68
C LEU A 139 -19.50 8.94 -8.19
N ALA A 140 -18.47 8.25 -8.70
CA ALA A 140 -18.12 8.34 -10.11
C ALA A 140 -18.95 7.39 -10.99
N PRO A 141 -19.45 7.86 -12.16
CA PRO A 141 -20.03 7.00 -13.18
C PRO A 141 -19.02 5.92 -13.61
N ARG A 142 -19.48 4.69 -13.84
CA ARG A 142 -18.57 3.60 -14.18
C ARG A 142 -18.18 3.65 -15.64
N GLY A 143 -16.90 3.90 -15.90
CA GLY A 143 -16.29 3.81 -17.22
C GLY A 143 -14.82 3.38 -17.16
N ALA A 144 -14.21 3.26 -18.33
CA ALA A 144 -12.79 2.93 -18.44
C ALA A 144 -11.92 4.00 -17.75
N THR A 145 -12.23 5.28 -18.00
CA THR A 145 -11.48 6.42 -17.43
C THR A 145 -11.50 6.42 -15.90
N THR A 146 -12.65 6.21 -15.28
CA THR A 146 -12.76 6.18 -13.81
C THR A 146 -12.07 4.96 -13.20
N THR A 147 -12.07 3.84 -13.92
CA THR A 147 -11.34 2.63 -13.51
C THR A 147 -9.83 2.88 -13.52
N VAL A 148 -9.31 3.43 -14.62
CA VAL A 148 -7.88 3.78 -14.74
C VAL A 148 -7.48 4.83 -13.70
N ALA A 149 -8.33 5.83 -13.45
CA ALA A 149 -8.09 6.83 -12.42
C ALA A 149 -8.02 6.20 -11.02
N ALA A 150 -8.93 5.29 -10.66
CA ALA A 150 -8.91 4.59 -9.37
C ALA A 150 -7.64 3.74 -9.20
N VAL A 151 -7.21 3.03 -10.25
CA VAL A 151 -5.96 2.25 -10.25
C VAL A 151 -4.76 3.17 -10.05
N GLY A 152 -4.69 4.27 -10.79
CA GLY A 152 -3.62 5.26 -10.67
C GLY A 152 -3.53 5.86 -9.27
N LEU A 153 -4.67 6.27 -8.70
CA LEU A 153 -4.73 6.81 -7.34
C LEU A 153 -4.27 5.79 -6.29
N ALA A 154 -4.74 4.54 -6.38
CA ALA A 154 -4.31 3.49 -5.47
C ALA A 154 -2.80 3.19 -5.60
N ALA A 155 -2.28 3.15 -6.82
CA ALA A 155 -0.86 2.97 -7.09
C ALA A 155 -0.01 4.12 -6.53
N VAL A 156 -0.42 5.37 -6.72
CA VAL A 156 0.25 6.56 -6.17
C VAL A 156 0.29 6.49 -4.64
N GLY A 157 -0.83 6.15 -3.99
CA GLY A 157 -0.89 6.03 -2.53
C GLY A 157 0.03 4.94 -1.95
N MET A 158 0.24 3.82 -2.67
CA MET A 158 1.23 2.81 -2.26
C MET A 158 2.66 3.24 -2.55
N ALA A 159 2.93 3.82 -3.72
CA ALA A 159 4.26 4.25 -4.12
C ALA A 159 4.80 5.39 -3.23
N ALA A 160 3.94 6.33 -2.82
CA ALA A 160 4.32 7.45 -1.97
C ALA A 160 5.01 6.99 -0.65
N ARG A 161 4.56 5.88 -0.06
CA ARG A 161 5.18 5.32 1.15
C ARG A 161 6.57 4.76 0.88
N THR A 162 6.76 4.08 -0.24
CA THR A 162 8.05 3.47 -0.58
C THR A 162 9.13 4.52 -0.86
N LEU A 163 8.73 5.70 -1.34
CA LEU A 163 9.62 6.80 -1.67
C LEU A 163 10.00 7.69 -0.46
N ALA A 164 9.35 7.52 0.69
CA ALA A 164 9.59 8.36 1.86
C ALA A 164 10.68 7.85 2.83
N GLY A 165 11.25 6.65 2.58
CA GLY A 165 12.31 6.08 3.41
C GLY A 165 13.73 6.46 2.98
N HIS A 166 14.77 6.01 3.71
CA HIS A 166 16.20 6.20 3.37
C HIS A 166 16.60 5.78 1.95
N LEU A 167 15.77 4.96 1.28
CA LEU A 167 15.98 4.60 -0.13
C LEU A 167 15.77 5.78 -1.09
N ALA A 168 15.21 6.91 -0.64
CA ALA A 168 15.17 8.15 -1.39
C ALA A 168 16.56 8.76 -1.64
N GLU A 169 17.58 8.36 -0.87
CA GLU A 169 18.97 8.80 -1.07
C GLU A 169 19.53 8.33 -2.43
N SER A 170 18.98 7.25 -3.00
CA SER A 170 19.20 6.83 -4.38
C SER A 170 17.87 6.83 -5.14
N PRO A 171 17.62 7.82 -6.02
CA PRO A 171 16.38 7.91 -6.79
C PRO A 171 16.06 6.60 -7.55
N VAL A 172 17.10 5.93 -8.05
CA VAL A 172 16.99 4.65 -8.78
C VAL A 172 16.62 3.50 -7.84
N GLY A 173 17.22 3.43 -6.65
CA GLY A 173 16.88 2.43 -5.64
C GLY A 173 15.44 2.58 -5.13
N GLY A 174 15.02 3.82 -4.84
CA GLY A 174 13.64 4.14 -4.47
C GLY A 174 12.63 3.73 -5.54
N MET A 175 12.90 4.06 -6.82
CA MET A 175 12.05 3.64 -7.94
C MET A 175 11.99 2.12 -8.09
N ALA A 176 13.11 1.41 -7.97
CA ALA A 176 13.13 -0.05 -8.04
C ALA A 176 12.26 -0.70 -6.95
N VAL A 177 12.35 -0.21 -5.71
CA VAL A 177 11.50 -0.70 -4.62
C VAL A 177 10.03 -0.35 -4.82
N ALA A 178 9.72 0.86 -5.30
CA ALA A 178 8.35 1.26 -5.63
C ALA A 178 7.75 0.32 -6.70
N VAL A 179 8.48 0.10 -7.79
CA VAL A 179 8.05 -0.76 -8.91
C VAL A 179 7.89 -2.20 -8.44
N HIS A 180 8.82 -2.73 -7.64
CA HIS A 180 8.72 -4.06 -7.05
C HIS A 180 7.48 -4.19 -6.16
N GLY A 181 7.26 -3.23 -5.25
CA GLY A 181 6.10 -3.22 -4.36
C GLY A 181 4.77 -3.10 -5.11
N LEU A 182 4.71 -2.26 -6.16
CA LEU A 182 3.53 -2.15 -7.02
C LEU A 182 3.27 -3.45 -7.79
N ALA A 183 4.30 -4.10 -8.34
CA ALA A 183 4.13 -5.36 -9.05
C ALA A 183 3.62 -6.48 -8.12
N ALA A 184 4.17 -6.59 -6.91
CA ALA A 184 3.69 -7.51 -5.88
C ALA A 184 2.25 -7.18 -5.48
N GLY A 185 1.94 -5.90 -5.28
CA GLY A 185 0.62 -5.43 -4.90
C GLY A 185 -0.44 -5.68 -5.98
N VAL A 186 -0.13 -5.44 -7.26
CA VAL A 186 -1.02 -5.76 -8.37
C VAL A 186 -1.27 -7.26 -8.43
N TRP A 187 -0.22 -8.09 -8.33
CA TRP A 187 -0.35 -9.53 -8.39
C TRP A 187 -1.21 -10.11 -7.25
N CYS A 188 -0.83 -9.83 -6.01
CA CYS A 188 -1.52 -10.31 -4.81
C CYS A 188 -2.93 -9.69 -4.69
N GLY A 189 -3.05 -8.40 -4.99
CA GLY A 189 -4.30 -7.66 -4.90
C GLY A 189 -5.33 -8.17 -5.91
N VAL A 190 -4.93 -8.37 -7.16
CA VAL A 190 -5.83 -8.92 -8.19
C VAL A 190 -6.28 -10.34 -7.82
N LEU A 191 -5.40 -11.19 -7.28
CA LEU A 191 -5.79 -12.51 -6.77
C LEU A 191 -6.86 -12.40 -5.68
N ALA A 192 -6.62 -11.57 -4.67
CA ALA A 192 -7.57 -11.36 -3.59
C ALA A 192 -8.90 -10.83 -4.13
N ALA A 193 -8.85 -9.87 -5.05
CA ALA A 193 -10.03 -9.30 -5.68
C ALA A 193 -10.82 -10.33 -6.52
N LEU A 194 -10.15 -11.22 -7.25
CA LEU A 194 -10.80 -12.31 -7.98
C LEU A 194 -11.51 -13.27 -7.02
N VAL A 195 -10.85 -13.65 -5.91
CA VAL A 195 -11.46 -14.49 -4.86
C VAL A 195 -12.70 -13.82 -4.25
N LEU A 196 -12.67 -12.50 -4.07
CA LEU A 196 -13.78 -11.72 -3.50
C LEU A 196 -14.94 -11.50 -4.47
N THR A 197 -14.69 -11.46 -5.79
CA THR A 197 -15.67 -11.03 -6.80
C THR A 197 -16.16 -12.17 -7.70
N VAL A 198 -15.39 -13.24 -7.87
CA VAL A 198 -15.69 -14.33 -8.80
C VAL A 198 -16.21 -15.55 -8.06
N THR A 199 -17.50 -15.82 -8.19
CA THR A 199 -18.18 -16.93 -7.50
C THR A 199 -18.43 -18.16 -8.37
N HIS A 200 -18.45 -18.03 -9.71
CA HIS A 200 -18.84 -19.10 -10.62
C HIS A 200 -17.65 -19.68 -11.40
N ARG A 201 -17.61 -21.02 -11.54
CA ARG A 201 -16.55 -21.73 -12.30
C ARG A 201 -16.40 -21.24 -13.75
N GLY A 202 -17.51 -20.85 -14.39
CA GLY A 202 -17.52 -20.32 -15.76
C GLY A 202 -16.89 -18.92 -15.90
N GLN A 203 -16.89 -18.10 -14.84
CA GLN A 203 -16.13 -16.83 -14.84
C GLN A 203 -14.63 -17.10 -14.65
N TRP A 204 -14.27 -18.02 -13.75
CA TRP A 204 -12.87 -18.43 -13.55
C TRP A 204 -12.22 -18.85 -14.87
N ALA A 205 -12.90 -19.64 -15.70
CA ALA A 205 -12.40 -20.05 -17.02
C ALA A 205 -12.06 -18.86 -17.96
N ARG A 206 -12.74 -17.71 -17.81
CA ARG A 206 -12.49 -16.52 -18.65
C ARG A 206 -11.39 -15.62 -18.11
N VAL A 207 -11.33 -15.43 -16.80
CA VAL A 207 -10.36 -14.52 -16.16
C VAL A 207 -9.00 -15.18 -15.96
N LEU A 208 -8.93 -16.52 -15.86
CA LEU A 208 -7.70 -17.24 -15.55
C LEU A 208 -6.60 -17.07 -16.62
N PRO A 209 -6.87 -17.15 -17.94
CA PRO A 209 -5.84 -16.89 -18.95
C PRO A 209 -5.27 -15.46 -18.87
N ARG A 210 -6.13 -14.47 -18.63
CA ARG A 210 -5.73 -13.06 -18.49
C ARG A 210 -4.92 -12.82 -17.22
N PHE A 211 -5.35 -13.40 -16.12
CA PHE A 211 -4.62 -13.34 -14.87
C PHE A 211 -3.23 -14.00 -14.99
N SER A 212 -3.12 -15.13 -15.70
CA SER A 212 -1.85 -15.80 -15.96
C SER A 212 -0.87 -14.90 -16.73
N GLN A 213 -1.33 -14.22 -17.78
CA GLN A 213 -0.51 -13.25 -18.52
C GLN A 213 -0.06 -12.09 -17.63
N LEU A 214 -0.97 -11.51 -16.83
CA LEU A 214 -0.64 -10.45 -15.88
C LEU A 214 0.41 -10.94 -14.87
N SER A 215 0.23 -12.14 -14.32
CA SER A 215 1.15 -12.75 -13.35
C SER A 215 2.55 -12.91 -13.94
N LEU A 216 2.67 -13.33 -15.20
CA LEU A 216 3.97 -13.43 -15.89
C LEU A 216 4.66 -12.07 -16.00
N TRP A 217 3.93 -11.02 -16.39
CA TRP A 217 4.46 -9.65 -16.41
C TRP A 217 4.88 -9.19 -15.01
N CYS A 218 4.06 -9.41 -13.99
CA CYS A 218 4.38 -9.08 -12.60
C CYS A 218 5.66 -9.78 -12.14
N VAL A 219 5.82 -11.08 -12.41
CA VAL A 219 7.03 -11.83 -12.05
C VAL A 219 8.26 -11.27 -12.77
N GLY A 220 8.16 -10.96 -14.06
CA GLY A 220 9.25 -10.33 -14.80
C GLY A 220 9.68 -8.98 -14.20
N VAL A 221 8.70 -8.12 -13.86
CA VAL A 221 8.96 -6.82 -13.22
C VAL A 221 9.53 -6.98 -11.81
N LEU A 222 9.01 -7.92 -11.01
CA LEU A 222 9.49 -8.21 -9.66
C LEU A 222 10.96 -8.65 -9.68
N LEU A 223 11.31 -9.56 -10.59
CA LEU A 223 12.68 -10.04 -10.77
C LEU A 223 13.61 -8.92 -11.24
N ALA A 224 13.23 -8.18 -12.28
CA ALA A 224 14.06 -7.09 -12.81
C ALA A 224 14.30 -5.99 -11.76
N ALA A 225 13.24 -5.54 -11.08
CA ALA A 225 13.33 -4.52 -10.05
C ALA A 225 14.07 -5.01 -8.79
N GLY A 226 13.85 -6.27 -8.39
CA GLY A 226 14.53 -6.90 -7.26
C GLY A 226 16.03 -7.06 -7.51
N VAL A 227 16.42 -7.51 -8.70
CA VAL A 227 17.83 -7.64 -9.11
C VAL A 227 18.49 -6.26 -9.19
N ALA A 228 17.83 -5.26 -9.78
CA ALA A 228 18.35 -3.89 -9.83
C ALA A 228 18.55 -3.31 -8.42
N GLY A 229 17.56 -3.48 -7.53
CA GLY A 229 17.66 -3.04 -6.14
C GLY A 229 18.78 -3.73 -5.37
N ALA A 230 18.97 -5.04 -5.57
CA ALA A 230 20.06 -5.80 -4.98
C ALA A 230 21.43 -5.34 -5.48
N ALA A 231 21.58 -5.14 -6.80
CA ALA A 231 22.83 -4.67 -7.40
C ALA A 231 23.26 -3.30 -6.86
N ILE A 232 22.33 -2.34 -6.78
CA ILE A 232 22.60 -1.00 -6.22
C ILE A 232 23.05 -1.08 -4.77
N LYS A 233 22.44 -1.96 -3.97
CA LYS A 233 22.82 -2.15 -2.57
C LYS A 233 24.19 -2.79 -2.41
N LEU A 234 24.62 -3.62 -3.36
CA LEU A 234 25.92 -4.31 -3.37
C LEU A 234 27.07 -3.44 -3.92
N ASP A 235 26.80 -2.38 -4.68
CA ASP A 235 27.82 -1.41 -5.10
C ASP A 235 28.16 -0.38 -4.01
N SER A 236 27.25 -0.13 -3.09
CA SER A 236 27.45 0.83 -1.99
C SER A 236 28.64 0.48 -1.05
N PRO A 237 28.89 -0.80 -0.67
CA PRO A 237 30.07 -1.20 0.10
C PRO A 237 31.41 -1.10 -0.65
N ARG A 238 31.41 -1.11 -1.99
CA ARG A 238 32.67 -1.13 -2.77
C ARG A 238 33.43 0.20 -2.72
N ASN A 239 32.79 1.28 -2.26
CA ASN A 239 33.42 2.60 -2.08
C ASN A 239 34.16 2.76 -0.74
N CYS A 240 34.02 1.85 0.23
CA CYS A 240 34.85 1.84 1.45
C CYS A 240 36.15 1.04 1.29
N GLY A 241 36.40 0.46 0.10
CA GLY A 241 37.58 -0.35 -0.22
C GLY A 241 38.71 0.40 -0.92
N ARG A 242 38.69 1.74 -0.97
CA ARG A 242 39.87 2.51 -1.36
C ARG A 242 40.63 2.87 -0.07
N PRO A 243 41.82 2.31 0.18
CA PRO A 243 42.65 2.77 1.28
C PRO A 243 43.02 4.23 1.02
N ALA A 244 42.43 5.16 1.78
CA ALA A 244 42.97 6.48 1.99
C ALA A 244 44.22 6.36 2.87
N MET A 245 45.29 5.79 2.31
CA MET A 245 46.63 5.79 2.87
C MET A 245 47.42 6.89 2.16
N ALA A 246 47.30 8.13 2.63
CA ALA A 246 48.40 9.11 2.68
C ALA A 246 47.90 10.44 3.28
N GLY A 247 48.34 10.74 4.51
CA GLY A 247 48.50 12.11 4.96
C GLY A 247 47.49 12.64 5.97
N CYS A 248 47.59 12.22 7.24
CA CYS A 248 47.62 13.14 8.40
C CYS A 248 47.54 12.34 9.71
N TRP A 249 48.69 11.86 10.18
CA TRP A 249 48.91 11.62 11.61
C TRP A 249 50.12 12.44 12.02
N ARG A 250 49.90 13.66 12.51
CA ARG A 250 50.83 14.32 13.43
C ARG A 250 50.19 14.28 14.82
N PRO A 251 50.82 13.61 15.81
CA PRO A 251 50.42 13.77 17.19
C PRO A 251 50.93 15.13 17.69
N ARG A 252 50.03 16.01 18.12
CA ARG A 252 50.40 17.22 18.85
C ARG A 252 50.20 16.94 20.34
N TRP A 253 51.29 16.62 21.02
CA TRP A 253 51.46 16.78 22.46
C TRP A 253 52.56 17.81 22.69
N SER A 254 52.37 18.64 23.73
CA SER A 254 53.07 19.85 24.17
C SER A 254 52.92 21.09 23.29
#